data_AF-A0A7W9LAX5-F1
#
_entry.id   AF-A0A7W9LAX5-F1
#
_cell.length_a   1.000
_cell.length_b   1.000
_cell.length_c   1.000
_cell.angle_alpha   90.00
_cell.angle_beta   90.00
_cell.angle_gamma   90.00
#
_symmetry.space_group_name_H-M   'P 1'
#
loop_
_entity.id
_entity.type
_entity.pdbx_description
1 polymer ?
#
loop_
_entity_poly.entity_id
_entity_poly.type
_entity_poly.pdbx_seq_one_letter_code
_entity_poly.pdbx_strand_id
1 'polypeptide(L)'
;MDLVWPVTAWALWAATLAAAFKLSSRERPQGAPRHEAPEPVVELLRGMRAQDVFHSTLFELERRGCLTIEEDRLSLVSPREEPLLPYERWVLDRVAARLGGKPYAPVMALMPEGAELDGGLVPLVQQTAIDLGLARRRWPTMIVPVLLAAGLVVPWYATVSAAGLSWPGMIATMVSFVAGVGLLMAGRGFLLTPAGREIAEPGAAPVNPRHEWIFTGSGWRGVEIEPPGSAAPGPKRQEISGYVVKRWVVTEPTDDQAGSRCVFHIAVHDGSSEKARSFMVSQGLYQDVLPGDQVRLLVKPRSGAVDRVLAHERHW
;
A
#
# COMPACT_ATOMS: atom_id res chain seq x y z
N MET A 1 -57.62 2.12 -13.91
CA MET A 1 -56.19 1.94 -13.59
C MET A 1 -56.10 1.63 -12.11
N ASP A 2 -55.57 0.47 -11.73
CA ASP A 2 -55.36 0.08 -10.34
C ASP A 2 -54.28 0.95 -9.70
N LEU A 3 -54.70 1.93 -8.90
CA LEU A 3 -53.83 2.80 -8.09
C LEU A 3 -53.06 2.04 -6.99
N VAL A 4 -53.39 0.77 -6.77
CA VAL A 4 -52.74 -0.10 -5.78
C VAL A 4 -51.25 -0.23 -6.08
N TRP A 5 -50.87 -0.41 -7.35
CA TRP A 5 -49.49 -0.71 -7.73
C TRP A 5 -48.51 0.46 -7.56
N PRO A 6 -48.84 1.70 -7.97
CA PRO A 6 -48.04 2.87 -7.67
C PRO A 6 -47.91 3.13 -6.16
N VAL A 7 -49.00 2.99 -5.41
CA VAL A 7 -49.00 3.21 -3.95
C VAL A 7 -48.12 2.20 -3.23
N THR A 8 -48.18 0.91 -3.60
CA THR A 8 -47.30 -0.12 -3.04
C THR A 8 -45.83 0.11 -3.37
N ALA A 9 -45.52 0.58 -4.59
CA ALA A 9 -44.14 0.85 -5.00
C ALA A 9 -43.54 2.04 -4.21
N TRP A 10 -44.30 3.12 -4.04
CA TRP A 10 -43.89 4.28 -3.24
C TRP A 10 -43.77 3.96 -1.75
N ALA A 11 -44.67 3.14 -1.20
CA ALA A 11 -44.58 2.67 0.18
C ALA A 11 -43.33 1.80 0.41
N LEU A 12 -43.02 0.90 -0.52
CA LEU A 12 -41.81 0.07 -0.47
C LEU A 12 -40.55 0.93 -0.57
N TRP A 13 -40.54 1.93 -1.45
CA TRP A 13 -39.44 2.89 -1.57
C TRP A 13 -39.19 3.63 -0.26
N ALA A 14 -40.23 4.23 0.33
CA ALA A 14 -40.12 4.94 1.60
C ALA A 14 -39.65 4.01 2.74
N ALA A 15 -40.14 2.77 2.78
CA ALA A 15 -39.71 1.78 3.77
C ALA A 15 -38.23 1.40 3.62
N THR A 16 -37.74 1.20 2.38
CA THR A 16 -36.32 0.89 2.12
C THR A 16 -35.38 2.04 2.51
N LEU A 17 -35.76 3.29 2.24
CA LEU A 17 -34.99 4.46 2.67
C LEU A 17 -35.00 4.63 4.19
N ALA A 18 -36.16 4.52 4.82
CA ALA A 18 -36.28 4.62 6.28
C ALA A 18 -35.44 3.54 6.99
N ALA A 19 -35.43 2.32 6.47
CA ALA A 19 -34.58 1.24 6.98
C ALA A 19 -33.09 1.55 6.80
N ALA A 20 -32.67 2.07 5.64
CA ALA A 20 -31.28 2.46 5.38
C ALA A 20 -30.79 3.55 6.36
N PHE A 21 -31.57 4.60 6.58
CA PHE A 21 -31.23 5.70 7.50
C PHE A 21 -31.22 5.28 8.98
N LYS A 22 -32.13 4.38 9.36
CA LYS A 22 -32.17 3.83 10.73
C LYS A 22 -30.96 2.93 11.02
N LEU A 23 -30.48 2.20 10.02
CA LEU A 23 -29.28 1.37 10.14
C LEU A 23 -28.00 2.21 10.15
N SER A 24 -27.95 3.33 9.42
CA SER A 24 -26.77 4.21 9.39
C SER A 24 -26.57 5.04 10.67
N SER A 25 -27.63 5.26 11.46
CA SER A 25 -27.61 6.12 12.66
C SER A 25 -27.30 5.39 13.97
N ARG A 26 -27.14 4.06 13.94
CA ARG A 26 -27.03 3.23 15.15
C ARG A 26 -25.63 3.18 15.79
N GLU A 27 -24.63 3.81 15.19
CA GLU A 27 -23.25 3.72 15.67
C GLU A 27 -22.91 4.80 16.69
N ARG A 28 -22.64 4.33 17.92
CA ARG A 28 -21.97 5.12 18.97
C ARG A 28 -20.49 5.29 18.63
N PRO A 29 -19.87 6.43 18.94
CA PRO A 29 -18.42 6.57 18.85
C PRO A 29 -17.77 5.54 19.78
N GLN A 30 -16.99 4.62 19.21
CA GLN A 30 -16.04 3.83 20.00
C GLN A 30 -14.93 4.78 20.46
N GLY A 31 -14.58 4.68 21.75
CA GLY A 31 -13.68 5.62 22.42
C GLY A 31 -12.31 5.71 21.78
N ALA A 32 -11.61 6.80 22.09
CA ALA A 32 -10.28 7.10 21.56
C ALA A 32 -9.30 5.92 21.75
N PRO A 33 -8.41 5.66 20.77
CA PRO A 33 -7.40 4.62 20.88
C PRO A 33 -6.57 4.81 22.15
N ARG A 34 -6.44 3.75 22.94
CA ARG A 34 -5.59 3.71 24.15
C ARG A 34 -4.14 3.28 23.86
N HIS A 35 -3.83 2.89 22.62
CA HIS A 35 -2.53 2.34 22.22
C HIS A 35 -2.00 3.06 20.99
N GLU A 36 -0.67 3.14 20.89
CA GLU A 36 0.05 3.64 19.72
C GLU A 36 -0.28 2.76 18.50
N ALA A 37 -0.51 3.39 17.35
CA ALA A 37 -0.96 2.68 16.16
C ALA A 37 0.20 1.86 15.55
N PRO A 38 -0.02 0.59 15.17
CA PRO A 38 0.96 -0.20 14.43
C PRO A 38 1.41 0.51 13.14
N GLU A 39 2.69 0.43 12.81
CA GLU A 39 3.26 1.08 11.62
C GLU A 39 2.56 0.70 10.30
N PRO A 40 2.19 -0.57 10.05
CA PRO A 40 1.45 -0.94 8.83
C PRO A 40 0.08 -0.28 8.74
N VAL A 41 -0.55 -0.04 9.89
CA VAL A 41 -1.81 0.70 9.96
C VAL A 41 -1.56 2.16 9.59
N VAL A 42 -0.51 2.79 10.14
CA VAL A 42 -0.14 4.18 9.82
C VAL A 42 0.12 4.35 8.31
N GLU A 43 0.94 3.47 7.71
CA GLU A 43 1.27 3.53 6.29
C GLU A 43 0.03 3.33 5.40
N LEU A 44 -0.88 2.43 5.79
CA LEU A 44 -2.16 2.29 5.11
C LEU A 44 -3.00 3.58 5.18
N LEU A 45 -3.08 4.22 6.35
CA LEU A 45 -3.86 5.46 6.53
C LEU A 45 -3.25 6.63 5.74
N ARG A 46 -1.94 6.64 5.52
CA ARG A 46 -1.23 7.59 4.65
C ARG A 46 -1.48 7.36 3.15
N GLY A 47 -2.16 6.27 2.79
CA GLY A 47 -2.45 5.93 1.40
C GLY A 47 -1.28 5.27 0.68
N MET A 48 -0.37 4.63 1.42
CA MET A 48 0.74 3.87 0.85
C MET A 48 0.25 2.61 0.13
N ARG A 49 1.08 2.07 -0.76
CA ARG A 49 0.69 0.92 -1.58
C ARG A 49 0.63 -0.35 -0.71
N ALA A 50 -0.11 -1.35 -1.16
CA ALA A 50 -0.25 -2.61 -0.42
C ALA A 50 1.11 -3.31 -0.18
N GLN A 51 2.07 -3.13 -1.09
CA GLN A 51 3.45 -3.61 -0.92
C GLN A 51 4.19 -2.91 0.23
N ASP A 52 3.97 -1.61 0.40
CA ASP A 52 4.59 -0.82 1.49
C ASP A 52 4.02 -1.22 2.85
N VAL A 53 2.70 -1.48 2.88
CA VAL A 53 2.01 -2.04 4.05
C VAL A 53 2.54 -3.45 4.38
N PHE A 54 2.83 -4.27 3.38
CA PHE A 54 3.47 -5.57 3.60
C PHE A 54 4.89 -5.45 4.17
N HIS A 55 5.71 -4.57 3.61
CA HIS A 55 7.07 -4.33 4.10
C HIS A 55 7.10 -3.81 5.54
N SER A 56 6.30 -2.80 5.86
CA SER A 56 6.17 -2.31 7.24
C SER A 56 5.72 -3.41 8.20
N THR A 57 4.86 -4.33 7.75
CA THR A 57 4.45 -5.50 8.54
C THR A 57 5.62 -6.44 8.82
N LEU A 58 6.50 -6.68 7.84
CA LEU A 58 7.70 -7.49 8.06
C LEU A 58 8.63 -6.88 9.11
N PHE A 59 8.82 -5.56 9.09
CA PHE A 59 9.65 -4.88 10.09
C PHE A 59 8.99 -4.82 11.48
N GLU A 60 7.68 -4.75 11.56
CA GLU A 60 6.95 -4.94 12.82
C GLU A 60 7.18 -6.36 13.37
N LEU A 61 7.04 -7.38 12.52
CA LEU A 61 7.31 -8.77 12.89
C LEU A 61 8.78 -9.01 13.29
N GLU A 62 9.72 -8.32 12.65
CA GLU A 62 11.14 -8.34 13.04
C GLU A 62 11.35 -7.75 14.44
N ARG A 63 10.76 -6.58 14.71
CA ARG A 63 10.82 -5.94 16.05
C ARG A 63 10.22 -6.82 17.13
N ARG A 64 9.19 -7.60 16.79
CA ARG A 64 8.57 -8.59 17.68
C ARG A 64 9.34 -9.91 17.76
N GLY A 65 10.45 -10.05 17.04
CA GLY A 65 11.31 -11.22 17.06
C GLY A 65 10.72 -12.46 16.39
N CYS A 66 9.74 -12.30 15.51
CA CYS A 66 9.12 -13.39 14.76
C CYS A 66 9.90 -13.75 13.49
N LEU A 67 10.72 -12.82 12.99
CA LEU A 67 11.60 -13.01 11.85
C LEU A 67 12.87 -12.18 12.02
N THR A 68 13.88 -12.45 11.20
CA THR A 68 15.14 -11.69 11.17
C THR A 68 15.44 -11.28 9.74
N ILE A 69 15.77 -10.00 9.54
CA ILE A 69 16.13 -9.44 8.24
C ILE A 69 17.61 -9.01 8.29
N GLU A 70 18.47 -9.80 7.68
CA GLU A 70 19.89 -9.45 7.49
C GLU A 70 20.10 -9.00 6.04
N GLU A 71 20.39 -7.71 5.85
CA GLU A 71 20.54 -7.04 4.56
C GLU A 71 19.27 -7.10 3.68
N ASP A 72 19.11 -8.18 2.92
CA ASP A 72 17.97 -8.50 2.06
C ASP A 72 17.45 -9.92 2.29
N ARG A 73 18.01 -10.67 3.24
CA ARG A 73 17.65 -12.06 3.53
C ARG A 73 16.76 -12.11 4.75
N LEU A 74 15.61 -12.75 4.57
CA LEU A 74 14.64 -12.99 5.62
C LEU A 74 14.70 -14.45 6.06
N SER A 75 14.76 -14.66 7.37
CA SER A 75 14.61 -15.96 8.02
C SER A 75 13.50 -15.90 9.06
N LEU A 76 12.79 -17.03 9.26
CA LEU A 76 11.76 -17.15 10.29
C LEU A 76 12.38 -17.59 11.61
N VAL A 77 11.92 -16.97 12.70
CA VAL A 77 12.29 -17.33 14.07
C VAL A 77 11.09 -18.00 14.72
N SER A 78 11.32 -18.89 15.69
CA SER A 78 10.21 -19.48 16.44
C SER A 78 9.43 -18.37 17.16
N PRO A 79 8.10 -18.26 16.91
CA PRO A 79 7.31 -17.15 17.44
C PRO A 79 7.35 -17.15 18.97
N ARG A 80 7.57 -15.98 19.57
CA ARG A 80 7.37 -15.77 21.02
C ARG A 80 5.87 -15.91 21.36
N GLU A 81 5.57 -16.24 22.61
CA GLU A 81 4.21 -16.47 23.14
C GLU A 81 3.24 -15.26 23.06
N GLU A 82 3.65 -14.14 22.44
CA GLU A 82 2.76 -13.01 22.26
C GLU A 82 1.67 -13.30 21.22
N PRO A 83 0.42 -12.86 21.48
CA PRO A 83 -0.65 -13.02 20.52
C PRO A 83 -0.37 -12.15 19.28
N LEU A 84 -0.28 -12.81 18.12
CA LEU A 84 -0.16 -12.16 16.82
C LEU A 84 -1.52 -11.61 16.36
N LEU A 85 -1.51 -10.45 15.74
CA LEU A 85 -2.66 -9.83 15.06
C LEU A 85 -3.02 -10.61 13.78
N PRO A 86 -4.26 -10.49 13.29
CA PRO A 86 -4.70 -11.25 12.11
C PRO A 86 -3.85 -10.99 10.85
N TYR A 87 -3.46 -9.73 10.59
CA TYR A 87 -2.63 -9.39 9.44
C TYR A 87 -1.19 -9.93 9.59
N GLU A 88 -0.63 -9.92 10.80
CA GLU A 88 0.69 -10.48 11.09
C GLU A 88 0.74 -11.99 10.84
N ARG A 89 -0.28 -12.73 11.31
CA ARG A 89 -0.39 -14.18 11.04
C ARG A 89 -0.47 -14.45 9.55
N TRP A 90 -1.29 -13.67 8.84
CA TRP A 90 -1.42 -13.79 7.39
C TRP A 90 -0.07 -13.58 6.69
N VAL A 91 0.70 -12.56 7.09
CA VAL A 91 2.04 -12.32 6.52
C VAL A 91 3.00 -13.47 6.83
N LEU A 92 3.04 -13.94 8.08
CA LEU A 92 3.90 -15.06 8.47
C LEU A 92 3.55 -16.35 7.71
N ASP A 93 2.27 -16.67 7.54
CA ASP A 93 1.83 -17.83 6.77
C ASP A 93 2.29 -17.75 5.31
N ARG A 94 2.21 -16.56 4.70
CA ARG A 94 2.66 -16.33 3.32
C ARG A 94 4.18 -16.40 3.17
N VAL A 95 4.90 -15.84 4.13
CA VAL A 95 6.37 -15.92 4.20
C VAL A 95 6.81 -17.38 4.38
N ALA A 96 6.20 -18.11 5.31
CA ALA A 96 6.50 -19.52 5.56
C ALA A 96 6.23 -20.40 4.33
N ALA A 97 5.08 -20.19 3.68
CA ALA A 97 4.72 -20.90 2.46
C ALA A 97 5.73 -20.64 1.33
N ARG A 98 6.19 -19.40 1.15
CA ARG A 98 7.15 -19.02 0.11
C ARG A 98 8.59 -19.43 0.43
N LEU A 99 8.97 -19.49 1.72
CA LEU A 99 10.25 -20.05 2.14
C LEU A 99 10.34 -21.55 1.82
N GLY A 100 9.23 -22.28 1.90
CA GLY A 100 9.19 -23.70 1.51
C GLY A 100 10.18 -24.56 2.30
N GLY A 101 10.42 -24.23 3.56
CA GLY A 101 11.39 -24.92 4.43
C GLY A 101 12.86 -24.50 4.24
N LYS A 102 13.16 -23.54 3.36
CA LYS A 102 14.50 -22.95 3.26
C LYS A 102 14.82 -22.12 4.52
N PRO A 103 16.08 -22.10 4.97
CA PRO A 103 16.48 -21.35 6.16
C PRO A 103 16.38 -19.82 5.98
N TYR A 104 16.57 -19.35 4.75
CA TYR A 104 16.43 -17.95 4.39
C TYR A 104 16.03 -17.80 2.92
N ALA A 105 15.42 -16.67 2.58
CA ALA A 105 15.17 -16.25 1.20
C ALA A 105 15.26 -14.73 1.09
N PRO A 106 15.57 -14.18 -0.09
CA PRO A 106 15.51 -12.74 -0.28
C PRO A 106 14.09 -12.23 -0.04
N VAL A 107 13.93 -11.09 0.66
CA VAL A 107 12.63 -10.49 1.01
C VAL A 107 11.72 -10.38 -0.22
N MET A 108 12.28 -10.09 -1.38
CA MET A 108 11.54 -9.94 -2.64
C MET A 108 10.96 -11.24 -3.17
N ALA A 109 11.65 -12.37 -2.97
CA ALA A 109 11.10 -13.68 -3.35
C ALA A 109 9.91 -14.08 -2.44
N LEU A 110 9.77 -13.41 -1.30
CA LEU A 110 8.70 -13.63 -0.34
C LEU A 110 7.52 -12.67 -0.54
N MET A 111 7.66 -11.68 -1.43
CA MET A 111 6.61 -10.70 -1.71
C MET A 111 5.42 -11.35 -2.42
N PRO A 112 4.19 -11.23 -1.88
CA PRO A 112 2.99 -11.63 -2.56
C PRO A 112 2.64 -10.74 -3.77
N GLU A 113 1.86 -11.28 -4.70
CA GLU A 113 1.36 -10.49 -5.84
C GLU A 113 0.40 -9.39 -5.37
N GLY A 114 0.29 -8.28 -6.11
CA GLY A 114 -0.56 -7.14 -5.74
C GLY A 114 -2.01 -7.53 -5.45
N ALA A 115 -2.61 -8.37 -6.29
CA ALA A 115 -3.99 -8.85 -6.09
C ALA A 115 -4.15 -9.69 -4.80
N GLU A 116 -3.11 -10.43 -4.40
CA GLU A 116 -3.10 -11.21 -3.15
C GLU A 116 -2.99 -10.28 -1.93
N LEU A 117 -2.22 -9.21 -2.04
CA LEU A 117 -2.11 -8.18 -0.99
C LEU A 117 -3.42 -7.41 -0.83
N ASP A 118 -4.03 -6.97 -1.94
CA ASP A 118 -5.29 -6.23 -1.93
C ASP A 118 -6.47 -7.08 -1.45
N GLY A 119 -6.48 -8.37 -1.78
CA GLY A 119 -7.51 -9.31 -1.35
C GLY A 119 -7.32 -9.90 0.05
N GLY A 120 -6.07 -9.96 0.53
CA GLY A 120 -5.70 -10.66 1.78
C GLY A 120 -5.22 -9.73 2.89
N LEU A 121 -4.11 -9.02 2.65
CA LEU A 121 -3.46 -8.19 3.67
C LEU A 121 -4.26 -6.91 3.97
N VAL A 122 -4.57 -6.13 2.93
CA VAL A 122 -5.18 -4.80 3.07
C VAL A 122 -6.48 -4.85 3.88
N PRO A 123 -7.42 -5.80 3.65
CA PRO A 123 -8.64 -5.89 4.45
C PRO A 123 -8.39 -6.16 5.94
N LEU A 124 -7.34 -6.91 6.29
CA LEU A 124 -6.99 -7.21 7.68
C LEU A 124 -6.41 -5.97 8.38
N VAL A 125 -5.52 -5.24 7.72
CA VAL A 125 -4.95 -3.98 8.24
C VAL A 125 -6.05 -2.91 8.36
N GLN A 126 -6.97 -2.83 7.40
CA GLN A 126 -8.16 -1.97 7.48
C GLN A 126 -9.04 -2.33 8.68
N GLN A 127 -9.25 -3.62 8.95
CA GLN A 127 -10.03 -4.05 10.10
C GLN A 127 -9.36 -3.64 11.41
N THR A 128 -8.04 -3.82 11.54
CA THR A 128 -7.29 -3.34 12.71
C THR A 128 -7.39 -1.82 12.87
N ALA A 129 -7.31 -1.06 11.78
CA ALA A 129 -7.50 0.39 11.83
C ALA A 129 -8.89 0.80 12.32
N ILE A 130 -9.93 0.02 11.99
CA ILE A 130 -11.29 0.21 12.48
C ILE A 130 -11.40 -0.15 13.96
N ASP A 131 -10.82 -1.28 14.37
CA ASP A 131 -10.83 -1.74 15.76
C ASP A 131 -10.08 -0.77 16.69
N LEU A 132 -9.06 -0.07 16.17
CA LEU A 132 -8.35 1.01 16.86
C LEU A 132 -9.08 2.37 16.81
N GLY A 133 -10.22 2.48 16.11
CA GLY A 133 -10.97 3.74 15.98
C GLY A 133 -10.29 4.79 15.10
N LEU A 134 -9.26 4.43 14.35
CA LEU A 134 -8.54 5.31 13.41
C LEU A 134 -9.28 5.46 12.08
N ALA A 135 -10.03 4.43 11.72
CA ALA A 135 -10.89 4.46 10.57
C ALA A 135 -12.28 3.96 10.91
N ARG A 136 -13.22 4.25 10.02
CA ARG A 136 -14.56 3.67 10.05
C ARG A 136 -14.95 3.25 8.65
N ARG A 137 -15.80 2.23 8.58
CA ARG A 137 -16.47 1.91 7.32
C ARG A 137 -17.45 3.04 6.99
N ARG A 138 -17.52 3.41 5.71
CA ARG A 138 -18.53 4.36 5.22
C ARG A 138 -19.94 3.84 5.47
N TRP A 139 -20.11 2.51 5.41
CA TRP A 139 -21.33 1.83 5.78
C TRP A 139 -21.02 0.64 6.71
N PRO A 140 -21.77 0.49 7.82
CA PRO A 140 -21.51 -0.57 8.80
C PRO A 140 -21.79 -1.96 8.22
N THR A 141 -22.71 -2.06 7.26
CA THR A 141 -23.03 -3.29 6.54
C THR A 141 -23.30 -2.99 5.07
N MET A 142 -23.06 -3.97 4.19
CA MET A 142 -23.45 -3.88 2.77
C MET A 142 -24.97 -3.77 2.58
N ILE A 143 -25.75 -4.05 3.62
CA ILE A 143 -27.22 -3.93 3.61
C ILE A 143 -27.63 -2.48 3.31
N VAL A 144 -26.93 -1.47 3.85
CA VAL A 144 -27.28 -0.07 3.62
C VAL A 144 -27.10 0.37 2.17
N PRO A 145 -25.93 0.20 1.51
CA PRO A 145 -25.78 0.52 0.10
C PRO A 145 -26.65 -0.34 -0.81
N VAL A 146 -26.94 -1.61 -0.45
CA VAL A 146 -27.90 -2.45 -1.19
C VAL A 146 -29.33 -1.91 -1.09
N LEU A 147 -29.77 -1.50 0.10
CA LEU A 147 -31.10 -0.90 0.27
C LEU A 147 -31.21 0.45 -0.46
N LEU A 148 -30.16 1.26 -0.45
CA LEU A 148 -30.11 2.50 -1.22
C LEU A 148 -30.15 2.24 -2.73
N ALA A 149 -29.40 1.24 -3.22
CA ALA A 149 -29.44 0.83 -4.62
C ALA A 149 -30.82 0.26 -5.03
N ALA A 150 -31.44 -0.55 -4.16
CA ALA A 150 -32.81 -1.03 -4.36
C ALA A 150 -33.83 0.13 -4.36
N GLY A 151 -33.60 1.15 -3.53
CA GLY A 151 -34.37 2.38 -3.53
C GLY A 151 -34.31 3.17 -4.84
N LEU A 152 -33.30 2.96 -5.69
CA LEU A 152 -33.25 3.60 -7.01
C LEU A 152 -34.13 2.90 -8.06
N VAL A 153 -34.56 1.66 -7.81
CA VAL A 153 -35.36 0.87 -8.75
C VAL A 153 -36.77 1.44 -8.92
N VAL A 154 -37.38 1.97 -7.85
CA VAL A 154 -38.75 2.49 -7.89
C VAL A 154 -38.87 3.79 -8.72
N PRO A 155 -38.05 4.84 -8.49
CA PRO A 155 -38.05 6.05 -9.34
C PRO A 155 -37.68 5.74 -10.79
N TRP A 156 -36.75 4.82 -11.02
CA TRP A 156 -36.38 4.34 -12.35
C TRP A 156 -37.58 3.69 -13.06
N TYR A 157 -38.23 2.71 -12.42
CA TYR A 157 -39.38 2.01 -12.98
C TYR A 157 -40.54 2.96 -13.26
N ALA A 158 -40.84 3.90 -12.35
CA ALA A 158 -41.88 4.91 -12.56
C ALA A 158 -41.59 5.81 -13.78
N THR A 159 -40.33 6.20 -13.97
CA THR A 159 -39.94 7.08 -15.07
C THR A 159 -39.94 6.34 -16.41
N VAL A 160 -39.44 5.09 -16.44
CA VAL A 160 -39.44 4.26 -17.66
C VAL A 160 -40.87 3.82 -18.04
N SER A 161 -41.72 3.48 -17.07
CA SER A 161 -43.10 3.07 -17.36
C SER A 161 -43.97 4.23 -17.86
N ALA A 162 -43.71 5.47 -17.41
CA ALA A 162 -44.44 6.65 -17.86
C ALA A 162 -43.90 7.23 -19.18
N ALA A 163 -42.58 7.26 -19.37
CA ALA A 163 -41.94 7.92 -20.50
C ALA A 163 -41.48 6.95 -21.61
N GLY A 164 -41.50 5.63 -21.38
CA GLY A 164 -40.94 4.63 -22.29
C GLY A 164 -39.42 4.77 -22.48
N LEU A 165 -38.89 4.24 -23.59
CA LEU A 165 -37.48 4.38 -24.02
C LEU A 165 -37.17 5.76 -24.65
N SER A 166 -37.92 6.80 -24.28
CA SER A 166 -37.62 8.17 -24.70
C SER A 166 -36.37 8.71 -23.98
N TRP A 167 -35.86 9.86 -24.43
CA TRP A 167 -34.70 10.52 -23.84
C TRP A 167 -34.74 10.63 -22.30
N PRO A 168 -35.86 11.02 -21.66
CA PRO A 168 -36.02 10.96 -20.20
C PRO A 168 -35.86 9.56 -19.58
N GLY A 169 -36.40 8.51 -20.22
CA GLY A 169 -36.27 7.13 -19.76
C GLY A 169 -34.83 6.59 -19.87
N MET A 170 -34.11 6.99 -20.91
CA MET A 170 -32.68 6.66 -21.06
C MET A 170 -31.82 7.36 -19.98
N ILE A 171 -32.07 8.65 -19.69
CA ILE A 171 -31.38 9.37 -18.61
C ILE A 171 -31.65 8.72 -17.26
N ALA A 172 -32.90 8.40 -16.95
CA ALA A 172 -33.26 7.78 -15.68
C ALA A 172 -32.57 6.42 -15.49
N THR A 173 -32.42 5.64 -16.57
CA THR A 173 -31.71 4.36 -16.57
C THR A 173 -30.21 4.56 -16.32
N MET A 174 -29.58 5.48 -17.04
CA MET A 174 -28.16 5.82 -16.86
C MET A 174 -27.87 6.31 -15.44
N VAL A 175 -28.66 7.26 -14.92
CA VAL A 175 -28.48 7.82 -13.57
C VAL A 175 -28.65 6.75 -12.50
N SER A 176 -29.68 5.90 -12.61
CA SER A 176 -29.94 4.84 -11.62
C SER A 176 -28.86 3.76 -11.64
N PHE A 177 -28.35 3.42 -12.83
CA PHE A 177 -27.25 2.47 -12.98
C PHE A 177 -25.94 3.05 -12.42
N VAL A 178 -25.57 4.28 -12.81
CA VAL A 178 -24.34 4.94 -12.32
C VAL A 178 -24.41 5.18 -10.82
N ALA A 179 -25.53 5.68 -10.30
CA ALA A 179 -25.72 5.91 -8.88
C ALA A 179 -25.78 4.60 -8.07
N GLY A 180 -26.44 3.56 -8.60
CA GLY A 180 -26.53 2.24 -7.96
C GLY A 180 -25.18 1.53 -7.90
N VAL A 181 -24.46 1.47 -9.03
CA VAL A 181 -23.09 0.93 -9.08
C VAL A 181 -22.16 1.77 -8.20
N GLY A 182 -22.27 3.10 -8.25
CA GLY A 182 -21.52 4.02 -7.40
C GLY A 182 -21.77 3.78 -5.91
N LEU A 183 -23.01 3.56 -5.50
CA LEU A 183 -23.38 3.23 -4.12
C LEU A 183 -22.81 1.89 -3.66
N LEU A 184 -22.77 0.88 -4.53
CA LEU A 184 -22.23 -0.44 -4.22
C LEU A 184 -20.70 -0.45 -4.17
N MET A 185 -20.05 0.28 -5.07
CA MET A 185 -18.59 0.42 -5.10
C MET A 185 -18.07 1.34 -3.99
N ALA A 186 -18.68 2.52 -3.81
CA ALA A 186 -18.40 3.41 -2.68
C ALA A 186 -18.92 2.85 -1.34
N GLY A 187 -19.79 1.84 -1.40
CA GLY A 187 -20.32 1.06 -0.27
C GLY A 187 -19.24 0.42 0.58
N ARG A 188 -18.09 0.11 -0.04
CA ARG A 188 -16.89 -0.44 0.60
C ARG A 188 -15.92 0.64 1.11
N GLY A 189 -16.32 1.92 1.04
CA GLY A 189 -15.45 3.04 1.35
C GLY A 189 -14.92 3.01 2.78
N PHE A 190 -13.62 3.23 2.91
CA PHE A 190 -12.90 3.38 4.17
C PHE A 190 -12.72 4.87 4.45
N LEU A 191 -13.14 5.35 5.63
CA LEU A 191 -13.08 6.77 5.99
C LEU A 191 -12.24 6.98 7.25
N LEU A 192 -11.32 7.94 7.19
CA LEU A 192 -10.50 8.33 8.34
C LEU A 192 -11.32 9.10 9.39
N THR A 193 -11.19 8.69 10.66
CA THR A 193 -11.67 9.47 11.81
C THR A 193 -10.75 10.67 12.05
N PRO A 194 -11.12 11.65 12.89
CA PRO A 194 -10.20 12.74 13.24
C PRO A 194 -8.84 12.25 13.76
N ALA A 195 -8.84 11.26 14.66
CA ALA A 195 -7.62 10.62 15.16
C ALA A 195 -6.83 9.92 14.04
N GLY A 196 -7.51 9.22 13.13
CA GLY A 196 -6.85 8.61 11.97
C GLY A 196 -6.23 9.64 11.02
N ARG A 197 -6.83 10.83 10.89
CA ARG A 197 -6.26 11.91 10.09
C ARG A 197 -5.03 12.50 10.74
N GLU A 198 -5.05 12.71 12.06
CA GLU A 198 -3.87 13.20 12.82
C GLU A 198 -2.68 12.24 12.66
N ILE A 199 -2.92 10.92 12.69
CA ILE A 199 -1.88 9.91 12.48
C ILE A 199 -1.45 9.81 11.00
N ALA A 200 -2.40 10.01 10.07
CA ALA A 200 -2.15 10.02 8.63
C ALA A 200 -1.54 11.33 8.13
N GLU A 201 -1.42 12.37 8.97
CA GLU A 201 -0.70 13.58 8.58
C GLU A 201 0.71 13.17 8.11
N PRO A 202 1.23 13.82 7.06
CA PRO A 202 2.59 13.59 6.59
C PRO A 202 3.57 14.08 7.66
N GLY A 203 3.76 13.27 8.70
CA GLY A 203 4.91 13.33 9.57
C GLY A 203 6.17 13.08 8.76
N ALA A 204 7.30 13.58 9.28
CA ALA A 204 8.60 13.51 8.64
C ALA A 204 8.88 12.14 8.02
N ALA A 205 9.53 12.18 6.85
CA ALA A 205 10.08 11.07 6.06
C ALA A 205 10.38 9.80 6.86
N PRO A 206 10.22 8.60 6.27
CA PRO A 206 10.34 7.31 6.97
C PRO A 206 11.52 7.31 7.95
N VAL A 207 11.21 7.04 9.23
CA VAL A 207 12.05 7.31 10.41
C VAL A 207 13.31 6.43 10.45
N ASN A 208 13.52 5.53 9.49
CA ASN A 208 14.76 4.77 9.43
C ASN A 208 15.12 4.37 7.98
N PRO A 209 16.32 4.75 7.47
CA PRO A 209 16.78 4.51 6.10
C PRO A 209 16.97 3.04 5.69
N ARG A 210 16.70 2.08 6.59
CA ARG A 210 16.55 0.65 6.28
C ARG A 210 15.14 0.28 5.81
N HIS A 211 14.16 1.17 5.96
CA HIS A 211 12.74 0.96 5.63
C HIS A 211 12.35 1.47 4.24
N GLU A 212 13.32 1.78 3.38
CA GLU A 212 13.00 2.34 2.06
C GLU A 212 12.64 1.25 1.05
N TRP A 213 11.53 1.49 0.37
CA TRP A 213 10.85 0.59 -0.54
C TRP A 213 11.75 0.00 -1.63
N ILE A 214 11.48 -1.27 -1.97
CA ILE A 214 12.09 -1.97 -3.10
C ILE A 214 11.13 -1.99 -4.30
N PHE A 215 11.45 -1.25 -5.36
CA PHE A 215 10.68 -1.22 -6.60
C PHE A 215 10.93 -2.46 -7.48
N THR A 216 9.83 -3.09 -7.91
CA THR A 216 9.81 -4.33 -8.73
C THR A 216 9.18 -4.17 -10.10
N GLY A 217 8.72 -2.96 -10.46
CA GLY A 217 7.96 -2.74 -11.70
C GLY A 217 8.77 -2.82 -13.00
N SER A 218 10.10 -2.87 -12.94
CA SER A 218 11.00 -2.87 -14.12
C SER A 218 11.29 -4.25 -14.72
N GLY A 219 10.62 -5.31 -14.25
CA GLY A 219 10.98 -6.69 -14.62
C GLY A 219 12.16 -7.26 -13.83
N TRP A 220 12.71 -6.50 -12.87
CA TRP A 220 13.66 -7.02 -11.91
C TRP A 220 12.98 -8.00 -10.94
N ARG A 221 13.51 -9.21 -10.85
CA ARG A 221 12.97 -10.29 -10.00
C ARG A 221 13.55 -10.33 -8.59
N GLY A 222 14.32 -9.31 -8.19
CA GLY A 222 14.80 -9.16 -6.81
C GLY A 222 15.83 -10.22 -6.38
N VAL A 223 16.70 -10.69 -7.29
CA VAL A 223 17.59 -11.83 -7.04
C VAL A 223 18.77 -11.45 -6.13
N GLU A 224 19.44 -10.33 -6.41
CA GLU A 224 20.62 -9.90 -5.64
C GLU A 224 20.94 -8.42 -5.95
N ILE A 225 21.38 -7.66 -4.94
CA ILE A 225 21.98 -6.34 -5.12
C ILE A 225 23.50 -6.51 -5.04
N GLU A 226 24.21 -6.24 -6.13
CA GLU A 226 25.67 -6.25 -6.13
C GLU A 226 26.20 -5.04 -5.35
N PRO A 227 27.17 -5.24 -4.42
CA PRO A 227 27.75 -4.16 -3.64
C PRO A 227 28.48 -3.14 -4.53
N PRO A 228 28.64 -1.89 -4.06
CA PRO A 228 29.25 -0.86 -4.87
C PRO A 228 30.73 -1.19 -5.07
N GLY A 229 31.21 -1.07 -6.31
CA GLY A 229 32.63 -1.28 -6.63
C GLY A 229 33.02 -2.68 -7.09
N SER A 230 32.08 -3.52 -7.57
CA SER A 230 32.45 -4.71 -8.36
C SER A 230 33.42 -4.30 -9.48
N ALA A 231 34.63 -4.87 -9.45
CA ALA A 231 35.80 -4.43 -10.19
C ALA A 231 35.64 -4.62 -11.71
N ALA A 232 34.82 -3.77 -12.34
CA ALA A 232 34.78 -3.68 -13.79
C ALA A 232 36.09 -2.99 -14.27
N PRO A 233 36.93 -3.67 -15.08
CA PRO A 233 38.17 -3.09 -15.57
C PRO A 233 37.84 -1.94 -16.54
N GLY A 234 38.12 -0.70 -16.12
CA GLY A 234 37.96 0.46 -16.99
C GLY A 234 38.45 1.77 -16.35
N PRO A 235 39.35 2.54 -17.00
CA PRO A 235 39.79 3.85 -16.50
C PRO A 235 38.81 4.98 -16.82
N LYS A 236 37.78 4.74 -17.64
CA LYS A 236 36.82 5.77 -18.07
C LYS A 236 35.52 5.68 -17.26
N ARG A 237 34.95 6.84 -16.94
CA ARG A 237 33.61 6.99 -16.35
C ARG A 237 32.60 6.18 -17.18
N GLN A 238 31.71 5.47 -16.51
CA GLN A 238 30.70 4.65 -17.17
C GLN A 238 29.33 5.30 -17.05
N GLU A 239 28.59 5.30 -18.14
CA GLU A 239 27.19 5.69 -18.15
C GLU A 239 26.32 4.46 -17.89
N ILE A 240 25.39 4.58 -16.94
CA ILE A 240 24.46 3.52 -16.54
C ILE A 240 23.05 4.08 -16.63
N SER A 241 22.14 3.36 -17.26
CA SER A 241 20.73 3.70 -17.34
C SER A 241 19.90 2.58 -16.73
N GLY A 242 18.86 2.92 -15.97
CA GLY A 242 17.99 1.92 -15.38
C GLY A 242 16.95 2.50 -14.43
N TYR A 243 16.21 1.61 -13.77
CA TYR A 243 15.24 1.97 -12.75
C TYR A 243 15.86 1.86 -11.37
N VAL A 244 15.58 2.83 -10.51
CA VAL A 244 15.99 2.76 -9.11
C VAL A 244 15.13 1.71 -8.43
N VAL A 245 15.77 0.66 -7.91
CA VAL A 245 15.06 -0.43 -7.26
C VAL A 245 15.09 -0.34 -5.75
N LYS A 246 16.09 0.29 -5.13
CA LYS A 246 16.18 0.44 -3.68
C LYS A 246 17.07 1.63 -3.33
N ARG A 247 16.90 2.20 -2.15
CA ARG A 247 17.84 3.16 -1.54
C ARG A 247 18.03 2.85 -0.06
N TRP A 248 19.19 3.19 0.50
CA TRP A 248 19.48 3.00 1.93
C TRP A 248 20.64 3.89 2.38
N VAL A 249 20.81 4.00 3.70
CA VAL A 249 21.94 4.72 4.32
C VAL A 249 22.71 3.77 5.21
N VAL A 250 24.03 3.80 5.07
CA VAL A 250 24.97 3.11 5.96
C VAL A 250 25.64 4.17 6.83
N THR A 251 25.62 3.98 8.14
CA THR A 251 26.38 4.82 9.07
C THR A 251 27.74 4.17 9.29
N GLU A 252 28.79 4.77 8.73
CA GLU A 252 30.15 4.30 8.91
C GLU A 252 30.79 5.01 10.13
N PRO A 253 31.42 4.26 11.04
CA PRO A 253 32.25 4.86 12.09
C PRO A 253 33.49 5.47 11.44
N THR A 254 33.75 6.75 11.72
CA THR A 254 34.98 7.40 11.26
C THR A 254 36.08 7.15 12.30
N ASP A 255 37.31 6.89 11.87
CA ASP A 255 38.49 6.71 12.75
C ASP A 255 38.79 7.93 13.65
N ASP A 256 38.22 9.09 13.33
CA ASP A 256 38.27 10.28 14.16
C ASP A 256 37.15 10.25 15.21
N GLN A 257 37.56 10.15 16.48
CA GLN A 257 36.71 10.16 17.68
C GLN A 257 35.77 11.39 17.70
N ALA A 258 34.55 11.22 17.15
CA ALA A 258 33.30 11.93 17.43
C ALA A 258 32.35 12.02 16.21
N GLY A 259 32.74 11.56 15.02
CA GLY A 259 31.90 11.66 13.82
C GLY A 259 31.42 10.31 13.28
N SER A 260 30.11 10.06 13.30
CA SER A 260 29.52 9.04 12.43
C SER A 260 29.20 9.67 11.07
N ARG A 261 29.69 9.10 9.97
CA ARG A 261 29.39 9.60 8.62
C ARG A 261 28.29 8.74 7.98
N CYS A 262 27.24 9.39 7.49
CA CYS A 262 26.22 8.73 6.69
C CYS A 262 26.67 8.61 5.23
N VAL A 263 26.66 7.39 4.71
CA VAL A 263 26.90 7.05 3.30
C VAL A 263 25.57 6.65 2.67
N PHE A 264 25.20 7.34 1.59
CA PHE A 264 23.92 7.14 0.91
C PHE A 264 24.11 6.23 -0.30
N HIS A 265 23.21 5.25 -0.45
CA HIS A 265 23.27 4.27 -1.52
C HIS A 265 21.94 4.20 -2.29
N ILE A 266 22.06 3.94 -3.59
CA ILE A 266 20.93 3.54 -4.44
C ILE A 266 21.29 2.25 -5.18
N ALA A 267 20.32 1.39 -5.42
CA ALA A 267 20.43 0.27 -6.33
C ALA A 267 19.67 0.57 -7.63
N VAL A 268 20.31 0.32 -8.77
CA VAL A 268 19.74 0.55 -10.10
C VAL A 268 19.74 -0.75 -10.88
N HIS A 269 18.61 -1.05 -11.52
CA HIS A 269 18.42 -2.20 -12.39
C HIS A 269 18.32 -1.75 -13.85
N ASP A 270 19.15 -2.34 -14.71
CA ASP A 270 19.28 -1.96 -16.12
C ASP A 270 18.26 -2.63 -17.06
N GLY A 271 17.35 -3.45 -16.53
CA GLY A 271 16.36 -4.18 -17.32
C GLY A 271 16.89 -5.46 -18.00
N SER A 272 18.20 -5.72 -17.97
CA SER A 272 18.86 -6.80 -18.70
C SER A 272 19.54 -7.84 -17.80
N SER A 273 20.03 -7.42 -16.64
CA SER A 273 20.69 -8.27 -15.64
C SER A 273 19.67 -8.89 -14.68
N GLU A 274 19.95 -10.07 -14.12
CA GLU A 274 19.15 -10.59 -13.00
C GLU A 274 19.40 -9.83 -11.68
N LYS A 275 20.54 -9.14 -11.59
CA LYS A 275 21.01 -8.42 -10.41
C LYS A 275 20.90 -6.91 -10.60
N ALA A 276 20.57 -6.20 -9.51
CA ALA A 276 20.66 -4.75 -9.47
C ALA A 276 22.04 -4.34 -8.95
N ARG A 277 22.60 -3.25 -9.46
CA ARG A 277 23.90 -2.74 -9.00
C ARG A 277 23.71 -1.59 -8.04
N SER A 278 24.45 -1.61 -6.94
CA SER A 278 24.44 -0.51 -5.98
C SER A 278 25.51 0.54 -6.26
N PHE A 279 25.18 1.78 -5.95
CA PHE A 279 26.02 2.95 -6.16
C PHE A 279 25.97 3.87 -4.95
N MET A 280 27.11 4.46 -4.62
CA MET A 280 27.20 5.53 -3.62
C MET A 280 26.76 6.85 -4.26
N VAL A 281 25.90 7.59 -3.57
CA VAL A 281 25.34 8.86 -4.05
C VAL A 281 25.55 9.99 -3.05
N SER A 282 25.43 11.23 -3.52
CA SER A 282 25.34 12.39 -2.63
C SER A 282 23.97 12.43 -1.94
N GLN A 283 23.92 13.11 -0.79
CA GLN A 283 22.67 13.28 -0.03
C GLN A 283 21.55 13.94 -0.84
N GLY A 284 21.88 14.97 -1.65
CA GLY A 284 20.90 15.65 -2.50
C GLY A 284 20.27 14.69 -3.51
N LEU A 285 21.10 13.90 -4.20
CA LEU A 285 20.60 12.91 -5.16
C LEU A 285 19.72 11.84 -4.50
N TYR A 286 20.12 11.38 -3.32
CA TYR A 286 19.35 10.42 -2.54
C TYR A 286 17.95 10.95 -2.16
N GLN A 287 17.82 12.25 -1.88
CA GLN A 287 16.54 12.88 -1.57
C GLN A 287 15.66 13.09 -2.81
N ASP A 288 16.28 13.35 -3.97
CA ASP A 288 15.57 13.66 -5.21
C ASP A 288 15.03 12.40 -5.92
N VAL A 289 15.70 11.27 -5.74
CA VAL A 289 15.42 10.01 -6.44
C VAL A 289 14.64 9.04 -5.56
N LEU A 290 13.55 8.51 -6.11
CA LEU A 290 12.69 7.51 -5.48
C LEU A 290 12.85 6.14 -6.17
N PRO A 291 12.64 5.03 -5.44
CA PRO A 291 12.45 3.74 -6.09
C PRO A 291 11.31 3.83 -7.14
N GLY A 292 11.52 3.26 -8.32
CA GLY A 292 10.64 3.38 -9.47
C GLY A 292 11.07 4.44 -10.49
N ASP A 293 11.86 5.43 -10.08
CA ASP A 293 12.35 6.45 -11.01
C ASP A 293 13.32 5.86 -12.02
N GLN A 294 13.23 6.34 -13.27
CA GLN A 294 14.20 6.02 -14.29
C GLN A 294 15.35 7.03 -14.23
N VAL A 295 16.57 6.53 -14.09
CA VAL A 295 17.77 7.35 -13.93
C VAL A 295 18.82 6.98 -14.97
N ARG A 296 19.59 7.99 -15.37
CA ARG A 296 20.81 7.83 -16.16
C ARG A 296 21.96 8.48 -15.41
N LEU A 297 22.94 7.69 -15.01
CA LEU A 297 24.00 8.05 -14.07
C LEU A 297 25.36 7.93 -14.75
N LEU A 298 26.27 8.85 -14.42
CA LEU A 298 27.68 8.76 -14.75
C LEU A 298 28.45 8.33 -13.50
N VAL A 299 29.03 7.13 -13.52
CA VAL A 299 29.66 6.50 -12.35
C VAL A 299 31.16 6.33 -12.51
N LYS A 300 31.87 6.34 -11.37
CA LYS A 300 33.28 5.96 -11.27
C LYS A 300 33.37 4.44 -10.99
N PRO A 301 33.85 3.62 -11.94
CA PRO A 301 33.76 2.16 -11.84
C PRO A 301 34.46 1.58 -10.60
N ARG A 302 35.59 2.18 -10.21
CA ARG A 302 36.41 1.70 -9.09
C ARG A 302 35.81 1.95 -7.71
N SER A 303 35.01 3.00 -7.56
CA SER A 303 34.44 3.38 -6.26
C SER A 303 32.93 3.14 -6.19
N GLY A 304 32.30 2.75 -7.30
CA GLY A 304 30.84 2.68 -7.39
C GLY A 304 30.13 4.01 -7.12
N ALA A 305 30.87 5.14 -7.14
CA ALA A 305 30.33 6.44 -6.78
C ALA A 305 29.73 7.13 -8.01
N VAL A 306 28.52 7.67 -7.84
CA VAL A 306 27.86 8.50 -8.85
C VAL A 306 28.54 9.87 -8.88
N ASP A 307 29.09 10.23 -10.05
CA ASP A 307 29.73 11.52 -10.28
C ASP A 307 28.71 12.56 -10.76
N ARG A 308 27.73 12.13 -11.57
CA ARG A 308 26.68 13.01 -12.11
C ARG A 308 25.42 12.25 -12.50
N VAL A 309 24.26 12.88 -12.36
CA VAL A 309 23.02 12.47 -13.02
C VAL A 309 22.94 13.10 -14.40
N LEU A 310 22.72 12.29 -15.42
CA LEU A 310 22.57 12.70 -16.81
C LEU A 310 21.10 12.83 -17.23
N ALA A 311 20.21 12.05 -16.64
CA ALA A 311 18.76 12.15 -16.81
C ALA A 311 18.03 11.54 -15.60
N HIS A 312 16.85 12.07 -15.30
CA HIS A 312 15.95 11.61 -14.24
C HIS A 312 14.51 11.80 -14.71
N GLU A 313 13.78 10.70 -14.83
CA GLU A 313 12.34 10.70 -15.11
C GLU A 313 11.62 10.08 -13.91
N ARG A 314 10.72 10.87 -13.31
CA ARG A 314 9.94 10.43 -12.17
C ARG A 314 8.81 9.52 -12.62
N HIS A 315 8.67 8.38 -11.95
CA HIS A 315 7.53 7.49 -12.16
C HIS A 315 6.36 7.98 -11.29
N TRP A 316 5.22 8.29 -11.92
CA TRP A 316 4.00 8.80 -11.25
C TRP A 316 3.08 7.63 -10.90
#